data_AF-A0A527XLX7-F1
#
_entry.id   AF-A0A527XLX7-F1
#
_cell.length_a   1.000
_cell.length_b   1.000
_cell.length_c   1.000
_cell.angle_alpha   90.00
_cell.angle_beta   90.00
_cell.angle_gamma   90.00
#
_symmetry.space_group_name_H-M   'P 1'
#
loop_
_entity.id
_entity.type
_entity.pdbx_description
1 polymer ?
#
loop_
_entity_poly.entity_id
_entity_poly.type
_entity_poly.pdbx_seq_one_letter_code
_entity_poly.pdbx_strand_id
1 'polypeptide(L)' 'MAYKTEALFRDDAYQTTAEAEVVAINDRGGILLDRTIFYATSGGQPGDTGLFERADGSRMAIAATITGETKDEII' A
#
# COMPACT_ATOMS: atom_id res chain seq x y z
N MET A 1 -0.47 -18.45 1.52
CA MET A 1 0.24 -17.88 0.36
C MET A 1 0.73 -16.52 0.84
N ALA A 2 2.03 -16.27 0.87
CA ALA A 2 2.55 -14.96 1.23
C ALA A 2 2.28 -14.01 0.05
N TYR A 3 1.64 -12.88 0.30
CA TYR A 3 1.51 -11.86 -0.73
C TYR A 3 2.81 -11.06 -0.81
N LYS A 4 3.17 -10.58 -2.00
CA LYS A 4 4.36 -9.78 -2.20
C LYS A 4 3.96 -8.50 -2.93
N THR A 5 4.29 -7.38 -2.32
CA THR A 5 4.06 -6.04 -2.89
C THR A 5 5.37 -5.48 -3.44
N GLU A 6 5.34 -5.02 -4.69
CA GLU A 6 6.43 -4.22 -5.26
C GLU A 6 6.44 -2.81 -4.67
N ALA A 7 7.55 -2.42 -4.05
CA ALA A 7 7.71 -1.16 -3.35
C ALA A 7 8.30 -0.08 -4.27
N LEU A 8 7.43 0.61 -5.03
CA LEU A 8 7.80 1.59 -6.07
C LEU A 8 8.61 2.78 -5.51
N PHE A 9 8.37 3.15 -4.25
CA PHE A 9 9.11 4.22 -3.56
C PHE A 9 10.62 3.95 -3.41
N ARG A 10 11.07 2.71 -3.61
CA ARG A 10 12.50 2.35 -3.60
C ARG A 10 13.20 2.79 -4.89
N ASP A 11 12.46 2.85 -5.99
CA ASP A 11 12.98 3.21 -7.30
C ASP A 11 12.82 4.71 -7.55
N ASP A 12 11.69 5.30 -7.14
CA ASP A 12 11.46 6.74 -7.18
C ASP A 12 10.73 7.23 -5.91
N ALA A 13 11.48 7.84 -5.01
CA ALA A 13 10.95 8.40 -3.76
C ALA A 13 10.06 9.64 -3.94
N TYR A 14 10.03 10.24 -5.13
CA TYR A 14 9.18 11.40 -5.44
C TYR A 14 7.90 11.02 -6.18
N GLN A 15 7.71 9.75 -6.53
CA GLN A 15 6.49 9.28 -7.20
C GLN A 15 5.29 9.35 -6.24
N THR A 16 4.31 10.20 -6.56
CA THR A 16 3.13 10.44 -5.71
C THR A 16 1.85 9.75 -6.21
N THR A 17 1.88 9.14 -7.39
CA THR A 17 0.76 8.39 -7.96
C THR A 17 1.22 7.14 -8.69
N ALA A 18 0.45 6.06 -8.57
CA ALA A 18 0.65 4.81 -9.30
C ALA A 18 -0.66 4.04 -9.44
N GLU A 19 -0.79 3.31 -10.55
CA GLU A 19 -1.82 2.27 -10.71
C GLU A 19 -1.36 0.98 -10.03
N ALA A 20 -2.30 0.27 -9.40
CA ALA A 20 -2.07 -0.98 -8.69
C ALA A 20 -3.38 -1.80 -8.64
N GLU A 21 -3.26 -3.10 -8.43
CA GLU A 21 -4.37 -4.02 -8.25
C GLU A 21 -4.50 -4.49 -6.80
N VAL A 22 -5.73 -4.58 -6.29
CA VAL A 22 -6.00 -5.23 -5.01
C VAL A 22 -5.92 -6.73 -5.20
N VAL A 23 -4.88 -7.35 -4.64
CA VAL A 23 -4.66 -8.80 -4.75
C VAL A 23 -5.34 -9.58 -3.62
N ALA A 24 -5.57 -8.94 -2.48
CA ALA A 24 -6.29 -9.52 -1.35
C ALA A 24 -6.83 -8.48 -0.38
N ILE A 25 -7.79 -8.91 0.44
CA ILE A 25 -8.20 -8.22 1.67
C ILE A 25 -8.08 -9.24 2.78
N ASN A 26 -7.35 -8.91 3.86
CA ASN A 26 -7.19 -9.83 4.99
C ASN A 26 -8.38 -9.76 5.96
N ASP A 27 -8.40 -10.66 6.95
CA ASP A 27 -9.49 -10.77 7.95
C ASP A 27 -9.67 -9.52 8.83
N ARG A 28 -8.68 -8.61 8.85
CA ARG A 28 -8.71 -7.34 9.59
C ARG A 28 -9.18 -6.17 8.72
N GLY A 29 -9.53 -6.43 7.45
CA GLY A 29 -9.92 -5.41 6.47
C GLY A 29 -8.74 -4.65 5.85
N GLY A 30 -7.52 -5.13 6.04
CA GLY A 30 -6.32 -4.58 5.41
C GLY A 30 -6.26 -4.92 3.92
N ILE A 31 -5.83 -3.96 3.09
CA ILE A 31 -5.85 -4.08 1.64
C ILE A 31 -4.44 -4.39 1.15
N LEU A 32 -4.28 -5.49 0.43
CA LEU A 32 -3.00 -5.87 -0.13
C LEU A 32 -2.98 -5.52 -1.61
N LEU A 33 -1.92 -4.83 -2.03
CA LEU A 33 -1.68 -4.46 -3.41
C LEU A 33 -0.54 -5.30 -4.01
N ASP A 34 -0.57 -5.49 -5.33
CA ASP A 34 0.55 -6.04 -6.09
C ASP A 34 1.78 -5.11 -6.06
N ARG A 35 1.54 -3.80 -6.03
CA ARG A 35 2.56 -2.75 -5.95
C ARG A 35 2.05 -1.48 -5.28
N THR A 36 2.95 -0.67 -4.71
CA THR A 36 2.55 0.54 -3.99
C THR A 36 3.65 1.59 -3.91
N ILE A 37 3.23 2.86 -3.92
CA ILE A 37 4.05 4.02 -3.55
C ILE A 37 4.01 4.31 -2.04
N PHE A 38 3.06 3.71 -1.32
CA PHE A 38 2.89 3.97 0.11
C PHE A 38 3.95 3.23 0.92
N TYR A 39 4.73 3.97 1.69
CA TYR A 39 5.66 3.42 2.64
C TYR A 39 4.93 2.90 3.89
N ALA A 40 5.17 1.63 4.24
CA ALA A 40 4.68 1.05 5.48
C ALA A 40 5.45 1.58 6.70
N THR A 41 4.73 1.82 7.81
CA THR A 41 5.32 2.25 9.09
C THR A 41 6.55 1.40 9.46
N SER A 42 7.74 2.01 9.49
CA SER A 42 9.01 1.31 9.74
C SER A 42 10.14 2.30 10.03
N GLY A 43 11.15 1.87 10.78
CA GLY A 43 12.33 2.70 11.09
C GLY A 43 12.02 3.93 11.96
N GLY A 44 10.92 3.91 12.71
CA GLY A 44 10.44 5.06 13.49
C GLY A 44 9.65 6.10 12.67
N GLN A 45 9.54 5.92 11.35
CA GLN A 45 8.73 6.75 10.49
C GLN A 45 7.28 6.22 10.45
N PRO A 46 6.27 7.08 10.68
CA PRO A 46 4.87 6.74 10.41
C PRO A 46 4.66 6.35 8.95
N GLY A 47 3.82 5.36 8.70
CA GLY A 47 3.47 4.96 7.34
C GLY A 47 2.69 6.05 6.62
N ASP A 48 2.75 6.00 5.29
CA ASP A 48 2.11 6.98 4.45
C ASP A 48 0.57 6.90 4.55
N THR A 49 -0.05 8.03 4.24
CA THR A 49 -1.50 8.22 4.17
C THR A 49 -1.84 8.85 2.83
N GLY A 50 -3.06 8.67 2.35
CA GLY A 50 -3.44 9.18 1.04
C GLY A 50 -4.80 8.71 0.60
N LEU A 51 -4.96 8.42 -0.69
CA LEU A 51 -6.22 8.02 -1.28
C LEU A 51 -6.03 6.99 -2.39
N PHE A 52 -6.99 6.08 -2.50
CA PHE A 52 -7.23 5.30 -3.71
C PHE A 52 -8.32 5.97 -4.52
N GLU A 53 -8.11 6.08 -5.82
CA GLU A 53 -9.12 6.44 -6.80
C GLU A 53 -9.48 5.19 -7.59
N ARG A 54 -10.77 4.86 -7.65
CA ARG A 54 -11.29 3.71 -8.39
C ARG A 54 -11.64 4.11 -9.81
N ALA A 55 -11.81 3.13 -10.70
CA ALA A 55 -12.14 3.37 -12.10
C ALA A 55 -13.46 4.13 -12.32
N ASP A 56 -14.39 4.08 -11.36
CA ASP A 56 -15.64 4.86 -11.38
C ASP A 56 -15.48 6.31 -10.88
N GLY A 57 -14.25 6.74 -10.57
CA GLY A 57 -13.91 8.05 -10.03
C GLY A 57 -14.17 8.19 -8.53
N SER A 58 -14.71 7.15 -7.87
CA SER A 58 -14.88 7.19 -6.41
C SER A 58 -13.54 7.11 -5.69
N ARG A 59 -13.45 7.78 -4.54
CA ARG A 59 -12.23 7.87 -3.75
C ARG A 59 -12.40 7.27 -2.37
N MET A 60 -11.35 6.62 -1.90
CA MET A 60 -11.27 6.03 -0.56
C MET A 60 -10.01 6.52 0.13
N ALA A 61 -10.16 7.11 1.31
CA ALA A 61 -9.03 7.56 2.10
C ALA A 61 -8.26 6.38 2.72
N ILE A 62 -6.95 6.44 2.65
CA ILE A 62 -6.02 5.50 3.29
C ILE A 62 -5.45 6.18 4.53
N ALA A 63 -5.89 5.69 5.70
CA ALA A 63 -5.60 6.33 6.99
C ALA A 63 -4.19 6.00 7.52
N ALA A 64 -3.64 4.85 7.16
CA ALA A 64 -2.29 4.43 7.52
C ALA A 64 -1.86 3.26 6.62
N THR A 65 -0.55 3.13 6.44
CA THR A 65 0.08 1.99 5.76
C THR A 65 1.00 1.26 6.74
N ILE A 66 0.88 -0.07 6.83
CA ILE A 66 1.61 -0.91 7.79
C ILE A 66 2.22 -2.14 7.12
N THR A 67 3.20 -2.75 7.79
CA THR A 67 3.73 -4.05 7.39
C THR A 67 2.76 -5.16 7.80
N GLY A 68 2.54 -6.11 6.89
CA GLY A 68 1.76 -7.33 7.13
C GLY A 68 2.51 -8.38 7.95
N GLU A 69 2.27 -9.65 7.65
CA GLU A 69 2.96 -10.75 8.34
C GLU A 69 4.45 -10.79 8.02
N THR A 70 4.80 -10.35 6.81
CA THR A 70 6.19 -10.26 6.33
C THR A 70 6.51 -8.85 5.86
N LYS A 71 7.81 -8.52 5.76
CA LYS A 71 8.29 -7.23 5.24
C LYS A 71 7.94 -7.00 3.77
N ASP A 72 7.56 -8.04 3.05
CA ASP A 72 7.12 -7.99 1.66
C ASP A 72 5.61 -7.76 1.54
N GLU A 73 4.86 -7.83 2.65
CA GLU A 73 3.44 -7.48 2.71
C GLU A 73 3.29 -6.03 3.20
N ILE A 74 2.71 -5.19 2.34
CA ILE A 74 2.33 -3.82 2.66
C ILE A 74 0.80 -3.73 2.63
N ILE A 75 0.23 -3.23 3.72
CA ILE A 75 -1.21 -3.25 4.02
C ILE A 75 -1.71 -1.84 4.36
#